data_AF-A0A960K7M7-F1
#
_entry.id   AF-A0A960K7M7-F1
#
_cell.length_a   1.000
_cell.length_b   1.000
_cell.length_c   1.000
_cell.angle_alpha   90.00
_cell.angle_beta   90.00
_cell.angle_gamma   90.00
#
_symmetry.space_group_name_H-M   'P 1'
#
loop_
_entity.id
_entity.type
_entity.pdbx_description
1 polymer ?
#
loop_
_entity_poly.entity_id
_entity_poly.type
_entity_poly.pdbx_seq_one_letter_code
_entity_poly.pdbx_strand_id
1 'polypeptide(L)'
;MIRKGRAGAVAALLAALLTALLTAPAGADAAASYKAALEAIDSRNWQAAARHLEAALTDQPKEKRRVRLYGMVYVEYLPHFHLGRTYLELGDCKRALEELELSRRQGVVAEVGKLGELERYENRCREVLSKTGPAPAPPPAPPASEPVGVVPQPPAEEASVAKAEASDGKAGPTAGKASPGAEVPSPEPPPSAREQKAPELPATLRRAAEAYFAGRYQEALDRLSGTRFEDGAAAAQARLFEAAAHYALHRRAGSGETAHLAAARKAARACRQLDPSLAPDPAAFSPAFLELFRAAGR
;
A
#
# COMPACT_ATOMS: atom_id res chain seq x y z
N MET A 1 -18.37 60.24 44.21
CA MET A 1 -17.32 59.24 44.53
C MET A 1 -17.38 58.13 43.49
N ILE A 2 -16.35 58.04 42.63
CA ILE A 2 -16.30 57.18 41.44
C ILE A 2 -15.59 55.88 41.79
N ARG A 3 -16.27 54.73 41.65
CA ARG A 3 -15.63 53.40 41.77
C ARG A 3 -15.04 52.99 40.41
N LYS A 4 -13.73 53.18 40.26
CA LYS A 4 -12.89 52.48 39.27
C LYS A 4 -12.66 51.05 39.74
N GLY A 5 -12.75 50.08 38.84
CA GLY A 5 -12.15 48.76 39.05
C GLY A 5 -12.89 47.64 38.33
N ARG A 6 -12.39 47.28 37.14
CA ARG A 6 -12.40 45.93 36.50
C ARG A 6 -12.25 46.05 34.99
N ALA A 7 -11.03 46.30 34.52
CA ALA A 7 -10.72 46.24 33.08
C ALA A 7 -9.35 45.61 32.78
N GLY A 8 -8.79 44.83 33.73
CA GLY A 8 -7.43 44.28 33.60
C GLY A 8 -7.31 42.75 33.55
N ALA A 9 -8.39 42.00 33.77
CA ALA A 9 -8.28 40.54 33.97
C ALA A 9 -8.81 39.68 32.81
N VAL A 10 -9.43 40.28 31.78
CA VAL A 10 -10.03 39.51 30.67
C VAL A 10 -9.13 39.44 29.44
N ALA A 11 -8.12 40.32 29.33
CA ALA A 11 -7.26 40.39 28.14
C ALA A 11 -6.15 39.32 28.10
N ALA A 12 -5.81 38.69 29.23
CA ALA A 12 -4.71 37.72 29.29
C ALA A 12 -5.14 36.25 29.05
N LEU A 13 -6.44 35.94 29.05
CA LEU A 13 -6.96 34.57 28.89
C LEU A 13 -7.41 34.23 27.47
N LEU A 14 -7.49 35.21 26.56
CA LEU A 14 -7.88 35.00 25.16
C LEU A 14 -6.69 34.83 24.19
N ALA A 15 -5.46 35.15 24.61
CA ALA A 15 -4.26 34.92 23.81
C ALA A 15 -3.69 33.50 23.93
N ALA A 16 -4.09 32.73 24.95
CA ALA A 16 -3.62 31.36 25.19
C ALA A 16 -4.53 30.27 24.60
N LEU A 17 -5.73 30.62 24.12
CA LEU A 17 -6.72 29.65 23.61
C LEU A 17 -6.74 29.53 22.08
N LEU A 18 -6.03 30.40 21.35
CA LEU A 18 -5.98 30.38 19.87
C LEU A 18 -4.81 29.59 19.27
N THR A 19 -3.92 29.02 20.08
CA THR A 19 -2.73 28.28 19.62
C THR A 19 -2.87 26.75 19.66
N ALA A 20 -4.05 26.22 19.98
CA ALA A 20 -4.26 24.79 20.23
C ALA A 20 -4.93 24.00 19.08
N LEU A 21 -5.26 24.61 17.94
CA LEU A 21 -5.88 23.91 16.83
C LEU A 21 -4.96 24.01 15.61
N LEU A 22 -4.17 22.95 15.36
CA LEU A 22 -3.84 22.40 14.02
C LEU A 22 -2.76 21.29 14.06
N THR A 23 -2.59 20.57 15.18
CA THR A 23 -1.76 19.35 15.17
C THR A 23 -2.54 18.21 14.52
N ALA A 24 -2.54 18.17 13.18
CA ALA A 24 -2.99 17.01 12.43
C ALA A 24 -2.08 15.80 12.74
N PRO A 25 -2.62 14.58 12.77
CA PRO A 25 -1.81 13.39 13.00
C PRO A 25 -0.91 13.14 11.78
N ALA A 26 0.36 13.56 11.87
CA ALA A 26 1.40 13.39 10.84
C ALA A 26 1.77 11.93 10.51
N GLY A 27 0.94 10.95 10.89
CA GLY A 27 1.20 9.52 10.67
C GLY A 27 0.45 8.90 9.49
N ALA A 28 -0.64 9.52 9.01
CA ALA A 28 -1.45 8.95 7.94
C ALA A 28 -0.71 9.01 6.58
N ASP A 29 -0.05 10.13 6.30
CA ASP A 29 0.66 10.36 5.05
C ASP A 29 1.95 9.53 4.94
N ALA A 30 2.63 9.29 6.07
CA ALA A 30 3.79 8.40 6.13
C ALA A 30 3.45 6.96 5.71
N ALA A 31 2.32 6.43 6.17
CA ALA A 31 1.89 5.06 5.85
C ALA A 31 1.47 4.94 4.37
N ALA A 32 0.76 5.94 3.84
CA ALA A 32 0.39 5.97 2.43
C ALA A 32 1.62 6.07 1.51
N SER A 33 2.55 6.95 1.83
CA SER A 33 3.81 7.11 1.07
C SER A 33 4.66 5.84 1.13
N TYR A 34 4.79 5.23 2.30
CA TYR A 34 5.52 3.97 2.43
C TYR A 34 4.86 2.81 1.68
N LYS A 35 3.51 2.73 1.67
CA LYS A 35 2.80 1.76 0.83
C LYS A 35 3.15 1.95 -0.65
N ALA A 36 3.07 3.19 -1.15
CA ALA A 36 3.39 3.51 -2.53
C ALA A 36 4.86 3.17 -2.88
N ALA A 37 5.79 3.37 -1.94
CA ALA A 37 7.16 2.94 -2.10
C ALA A 37 7.31 1.42 -2.26
N LEU A 38 6.61 0.62 -1.43
CA LEU A 38 6.65 -0.84 -1.55
C LEU A 38 6.08 -1.33 -2.89
N GLU A 39 5.01 -0.70 -3.38
CA GLU A 39 4.44 -0.98 -4.70
C GLU A 39 5.41 -0.62 -5.84
N ALA A 40 6.11 0.52 -5.71
CA ALA A 40 7.14 0.94 -6.67
C ALA A 40 8.37 0.01 -6.64
N ILE A 41 8.81 -0.45 -5.47
CA ILE A 41 9.87 -1.46 -5.31
C ILE A 41 9.48 -2.77 -6.00
N ASP A 42 8.25 -3.25 -5.78
CA ASP A 42 7.77 -4.48 -6.41
C ASP A 42 7.70 -4.36 -7.94
N SER A 43 7.37 -3.16 -8.42
CA SER A 43 7.33 -2.84 -9.85
C SER A 43 8.71 -2.47 -10.43
N ARG A 44 9.79 -2.54 -9.65
CA ARG A 44 11.16 -2.12 -10.00
C ARG A 44 11.26 -0.66 -10.49
N ASN A 45 10.32 0.19 -10.10
CA ASN A 45 10.35 1.62 -10.38
C ASN A 45 11.14 2.32 -9.26
N TRP A 46 12.46 2.21 -9.31
CA TRP A 46 13.36 2.64 -8.24
C TRP A 46 13.32 4.14 -8.00
N GLN A 47 13.19 4.97 -9.05
CA GLN A 47 13.04 6.42 -8.90
C GLN A 47 11.75 6.78 -8.17
N ALA A 48 10.62 6.15 -8.48
CA ALA A 48 9.38 6.40 -7.75
C ALA A 48 9.45 5.91 -6.31
N ALA A 49 10.05 4.74 -6.07
CA ALA A 49 10.28 4.20 -4.74
C ALA A 49 11.09 5.16 -3.87
N ALA A 50 12.20 5.71 -4.38
CA ALA A 50 13.03 6.65 -3.63
C ALA A 50 12.23 7.89 -3.20
N ARG A 51 11.47 8.51 -4.12
CA ARG A 51 10.63 9.68 -3.80
C ARG A 51 9.58 9.37 -2.73
N HIS A 52 8.91 8.23 -2.83
CA HIS A 52 7.89 7.83 -1.86
C HIS A 52 8.48 7.52 -0.48
N LEU A 53 9.70 6.96 -0.42
CA LEU A 53 10.41 6.73 0.84
C LEU A 53 10.88 8.03 1.48
N GLU A 54 11.45 8.95 0.69
CA GLU A 54 11.85 10.28 1.16
C GLU A 54 10.62 11.06 1.71
N ALA A 55 9.47 10.98 1.03
CA ALA A 55 8.21 11.53 1.53
C ALA A 55 7.78 10.89 2.86
N ALA A 56 7.84 9.55 2.95
CA ALA A 56 7.50 8.85 4.19
C ALA A 56 8.42 9.26 5.36
N LEU A 57 9.71 9.48 5.09
CA LEU A 57 10.71 9.92 6.08
C LEU A 57 10.51 11.38 6.53
N THR A 58 9.89 12.23 5.70
CA THR A 58 9.56 13.61 6.07
C THR A 58 8.56 13.63 7.23
N ASP A 59 7.58 12.72 7.19
CA ASP A 59 6.53 12.62 8.18
C ASP A 59 6.93 11.72 9.37
N GLN A 60 7.58 10.60 9.09
CA GLN A 60 7.97 9.63 10.11
C GLN A 60 9.38 9.07 9.86
N PRO A 61 10.44 9.73 10.37
CA PRO A 61 11.82 9.29 10.16
C PRO A 61 12.21 8.03 10.97
N LYS A 62 11.39 7.65 11.96
CA LYS A 62 11.68 6.48 12.82
C LYS A 62 11.08 5.21 12.25
N GLU A 63 11.93 4.21 12.04
CA GLU A 63 11.58 2.83 11.74
C GLU A 63 10.78 2.22 12.90
N LYS A 64 9.88 1.30 12.59
CA LYS A 64 9.02 0.62 13.57
C LYS A 64 8.82 -0.84 13.16
N ARG A 65 8.88 -1.75 14.13
CA ARG A 65 8.62 -3.19 13.91
C ARG A 65 7.27 -3.45 13.25
N ARG A 66 6.29 -2.59 13.54
CA ARG A 66 4.92 -2.74 13.07
C ARG A 66 4.23 -1.39 12.96
N VAL A 67 3.68 -1.08 11.80
CA VAL A 67 2.77 0.05 11.57
C VAL A 67 1.50 -0.44 10.89
N ARG A 68 0.40 0.27 11.12
CA ARG A 68 -0.87 0.02 10.45
C ARG A 68 -0.86 0.72 9.10
N LEU A 69 -0.89 -0.03 8.01
CA LEU A 69 -0.83 0.53 6.66
C LEU A 69 -2.21 1.00 6.20
N TYR A 70 -3.23 0.15 6.37
CA TYR A 70 -4.64 0.44 6.17
C TYR A 70 -5.47 -0.68 6.82
N GLY A 71 -6.74 -0.40 7.15
CA GLY A 71 -7.66 -1.44 7.64
C GLY A 71 -7.04 -2.24 8.80
N MET A 72 -6.96 -3.57 8.70
CA MET A 72 -6.30 -4.44 9.70
C MET A 72 -4.91 -4.90 9.26
N VAL A 73 -4.35 -4.33 8.20
CA VAL A 73 -3.05 -4.72 7.63
C VAL A 73 -1.93 -3.99 8.37
N TYR A 74 -1.01 -4.77 8.92
CA TYR A 74 0.17 -4.27 9.58
C TYR A 74 1.43 -4.76 8.88
N VAL A 75 2.40 -3.86 8.73
CA VAL A 75 3.68 -4.14 8.07
C VAL A 75 4.85 -3.61 8.88
N GLU A 76 6.04 -4.15 8.64
CA GLU A 76 7.29 -3.58 9.11
C GLU A 76 7.54 -2.25 8.40
N TYR A 77 7.87 -1.20 9.17
CA TYR A 77 8.15 0.13 8.65
C TYR A 77 9.65 0.37 8.73
N LEU A 78 10.36 0.10 7.64
CA LEU A 78 11.81 0.22 7.54
C LEU A 78 12.20 1.15 6.35
N PRO A 79 11.77 2.42 6.35
CA PRO A 79 12.02 3.31 5.23
C PRO A 79 13.50 3.50 4.90
N HIS A 80 14.40 3.58 5.88
CA HIS A 80 15.84 3.73 5.63
C HIS A 80 16.43 2.46 5.00
N PHE A 81 16.05 1.27 5.50
CA PHE A 81 16.45 0.00 4.89
C PHE A 81 16.02 -0.10 3.42
N HIS A 82 14.75 0.22 3.14
CA HIS A 82 14.20 0.17 1.80
C HIS A 82 14.78 1.25 0.89
N LEU A 83 15.12 2.42 1.43
CA LEU A 83 15.72 3.51 0.68
C LEU A 83 17.16 3.19 0.31
N GLY A 84 17.92 2.62 1.23
CA GLY A 84 19.25 2.08 0.98
C GLY A 84 19.28 1.03 -0.13
N ARG A 85 18.35 0.07 -0.09
CA ARG A 85 18.16 -0.90 -1.19
C ARG A 85 17.82 -0.20 -2.51
N THR A 86 16.95 0.81 -2.47
CA THR A 86 16.50 1.51 -3.68
C THR A 86 17.65 2.28 -4.33
N TYR A 87 18.48 2.99 -3.55
CA TYR A 87 19.66 3.67 -4.09
C TYR A 87 20.70 2.70 -4.65
N LEU A 88 20.88 1.53 -4.03
CA LEU A 88 21.73 0.48 -4.58
C LEU A 88 21.27 0.06 -5.98
N GLU A 89 19.97 -0.15 -6.19
CA GLU A 89 19.42 -0.50 -7.51
C GLU A 89 19.47 0.67 -8.52
N LEU A 90 19.56 1.92 -8.04
CA LEU A 90 19.85 3.11 -8.86
C LEU A 90 21.35 3.30 -9.16
N GLY A 91 22.23 2.50 -8.55
CA GLY A 91 23.68 2.64 -8.66
C GLY A 91 24.30 3.72 -7.76
N ASP A 92 23.49 4.43 -6.96
CA ASP A 92 23.97 5.42 -5.99
C ASP A 92 24.42 4.74 -4.70
N CYS A 93 25.57 4.07 -4.78
CA CYS A 93 26.12 3.31 -3.66
C CYS A 93 26.49 4.19 -2.46
N LYS A 94 26.73 5.48 -2.66
CA LYS A 94 27.06 6.41 -1.58
C LYS A 94 25.83 6.68 -0.72
N ARG A 95 24.73 7.15 -1.32
CA ARG A 95 23.46 7.35 -0.60
C ARG A 95 22.91 6.05 -0.04
N ALA A 96 23.08 4.94 -0.78
CA ALA A 96 22.68 3.63 -0.30
C ALA A 96 23.32 3.28 1.05
N LEU A 97 24.63 3.46 1.20
CA LEU A 97 25.35 3.15 2.43
C LEU A 97 24.93 4.05 3.59
N GLU A 98 24.72 5.35 3.34
CA GLU A 98 24.24 6.30 4.34
C GLU A 98 22.89 5.87 4.93
N GLU A 99 21.94 5.49 4.08
CA GLU A 99 20.60 5.05 4.50
C GLU A 99 20.61 3.69 5.20
N LEU A 100 21.41 2.73 4.71
CA LEU A 100 21.56 1.43 5.37
C LEU A 100 22.18 1.58 6.76
N GLU A 101 23.14 2.50 6.92
CA GLU A 101 23.73 2.81 8.22
C GLU A 101 22.71 3.43 9.18
N LEU A 102 21.85 4.34 8.71
CA LEU A 102 20.76 4.89 9.51
C LEU A 102 19.81 3.80 9.99
N SER A 103 19.39 2.89 9.11
CA SER A 103 18.54 1.74 9.49
C SER A 103 19.24 0.84 10.52
N ARG A 104 20.53 0.54 10.31
CA ARG A 104 21.35 -0.24 11.26
C ARG A 104 21.39 0.43 12.63
N ARG A 105 21.60 1.75 12.69
CA ARG A 105 21.65 2.53 13.93
C ARG A 105 20.30 2.56 14.66
N GLN A 106 19.18 2.58 13.93
CA GLN A 106 17.85 2.50 14.53
C GLN A 106 17.53 1.10 15.09
N GLY A 107 18.18 0.05 14.60
CA GLY A 107 18.15 -1.30 15.18
C GLY A 107 16.91 -2.14 14.85
N VAL A 108 15.82 -1.53 14.37
CA VAL A 108 14.57 -2.23 14.03
C VAL A 108 14.80 -3.30 12.97
N VAL A 109 15.69 -3.05 12.00
CA VAL A 109 16.09 -4.02 10.97
C VAL A 109 16.66 -5.32 11.56
N ALA A 110 17.35 -5.25 12.70
CA ALA A 110 17.85 -6.43 13.41
C ALA A 110 16.71 -7.14 14.16
N GLU A 111 15.84 -6.38 14.82
CA GLU A 111 14.70 -6.94 15.58
C GLU A 111 13.72 -7.74 14.72
N VAL A 112 13.61 -7.41 13.42
CA VAL A 112 12.76 -8.11 12.46
C VAL A 112 13.51 -9.12 11.59
N GLY A 113 14.78 -9.40 11.93
CA GLY A 113 15.56 -10.46 11.27
C GLY A 113 16.11 -10.12 9.88
N LYS A 114 16.15 -8.83 9.51
CA LYS A 114 16.64 -8.35 8.19
C LYS A 114 18.08 -7.86 8.19
N LEU A 115 18.81 -7.98 9.30
CA LEU A 115 20.21 -7.55 9.39
C LEU A 115 21.11 -8.20 8.32
N GLY A 116 20.92 -9.50 8.05
CA GLY A 116 21.68 -10.19 7.01
C GLY A 116 21.36 -9.71 5.59
N GLU A 117 20.15 -9.21 5.31
CA GLU A 117 19.83 -8.57 4.04
C GLU A 117 20.54 -7.22 3.91
N LEU A 118 20.51 -6.42 4.98
CA LEU A 118 21.18 -5.13 5.04
C LEU A 118 22.68 -5.27 4.78
N GLU A 119 23.34 -6.23 5.42
CA GLU A 119 24.77 -6.52 5.22
C GLU A 119 25.10 -6.93 3.78
N ARG A 120 24.22 -7.71 3.14
CA ARG A 120 24.39 -8.04 1.72
C ARG A 120 24.32 -6.81 0.83
N TYR A 121 23.42 -5.86 1.11
CA TYR A 121 23.34 -4.61 0.36
C TYR A 121 24.56 -3.73 0.56
N GLU A 122 25.04 -3.58 1.79
CA GLU A 122 26.27 -2.83 2.05
C GLU A 122 27.47 -3.44 1.34
N ASN A 123 27.62 -4.77 1.36
CA ASN A 123 28.72 -5.45 0.69
C ASN A 123 28.67 -5.28 -0.83
N ARG A 124 27.48 -5.35 -1.44
CA ARG A 124 27.29 -5.05 -2.87
C ARG A 124 27.74 -3.62 -3.20
N CYS A 125 27.34 -2.62 -2.41
CA CYS A 125 27.78 -1.24 -2.60
C CYS A 125 29.30 -1.10 -2.50
N ARG A 126 29.92 -1.70 -1.47
CA ARG A 126 31.38 -1.66 -1.27
C ARG A 126 32.12 -2.30 -2.44
N GLU A 127 31.62 -3.40 -3.00
CA GLU A 127 32.20 -4.04 -4.17
C GLU A 127 32.14 -3.13 -5.40
N VAL A 128 31.00 -2.48 -5.65
CA VAL A 128 30.83 -1.53 -6.76
C VAL A 128 31.79 -0.35 -6.62
N LEU A 129 31.87 0.26 -5.43
CA LEU A 129 32.78 1.37 -5.16
C LEU A 129 34.25 0.95 -5.30
N SER A 130 34.60 -0.25 -4.85
CA SER A 130 35.98 -0.76 -4.94
C SER A 130 36.41 -1.01 -6.39
N LYS A 131 35.50 -1.47 -7.25
CA LYS A 131 35.75 -1.67 -8.69
C LYS A 131 35.82 -0.37 -9.48
N THR A 132 35.15 0.68 -9.01
CA THR A 132 35.04 1.95 -9.72
C THR A 132 36.27 2.86 -9.48
N GLY A 133 37.12 2.53 -8.48
CA GLY A 133 38.25 3.38 -8.08
C GLY A 133 37.80 4.80 -7.69
N PRO A 134 38.70 5.72 -7.33
CA PRO A 134 38.35 7.13 -7.35
C PRO A 134 37.97 7.48 -8.77
N ALA A 135 36.68 7.78 -9.01
CA ALA A 135 36.23 8.27 -10.30
C ALA A 135 37.07 9.50 -10.68
N PRO A 136 37.55 9.62 -11.93
CA PRO A 136 38.12 10.88 -12.41
C PRO A 136 37.10 11.99 -12.16
N ALA A 137 37.60 13.18 -11.79
CA ALA A 137 36.78 14.35 -11.52
C ALA A 137 35.62 14.45 -12.53
N PRO A 138 34.40 14.78 -12.07
CA PRO A 138 33.23 14.84 -12.94
C PRO A 138 33.60 15.65 -14.20
N PRO A 139 33.30 15.16 -15.41
CA PRO A 139 33.47 15.98 -16.60
C PRO A 139 32.78 17.31 -16.33
N PRO A 140 33.44 18.45 -16.66
CA PRO A 140 32.89 19.77 -16.39
C PRO A 140 31.44 19.79 -16.86
N ALA A 141 30.55 20.24 -15.98
CA ALA A 141 29.14 20.40 -16.30
C ALA A 141 29.06 21.07 -17.68
N PRO A 142 28.26 20.54 -18.63
CA PRO A 142 28.01 21.26 -19.87
C PRO A 142 27.58 22.68 -19.48
N PRO A 143 28.15 23.73 -20.11
CA PRO A 143 27.83 25.11 -19.76
C PRO A 143 26.32 25.26 -19.75
N ALA A 144 25.81 25.81 -18.64
CA ALA A 144 24.42 26.18 -18.49
C ALA A 144 23.97 26.85 -19.78
N SER A 145 23.02 26.23 -20.48
CA SER A 145 22.36 26.88 -21.59
C SER A 145 21.78 28.18 -21.05
N GLU A 146 22.29 29.27 -21.60
CA GLU A 146 21.86 30.63 -21.32
C GLU A 146 20.32 30.72 -21.42
N PRO A 147 19.68 31.56 -20.59
CA PRO A 147 18.24 31.76 -20.65
C PRO A 147 17.86 32.27 -22.04
N VAL A 148 17.18 31.43 -22.82
CA VAL A 148 16.57 31.83 -24.09
C VAL A 148 15.61 32.98 -23.80
N GLY A 149 15.84 34.07 -24.53
CA GLY A 149 15.25 35.37 -24.33
C GLY A 149 13.73 35.37 -24.21
N VAL A 150 13.29 36.21 -23.29
CA VAL A 150 11.96 36.79 -23.22
C VAL A 150 11.59 37.36 -24.59
N VAL A 151 10.66 36.71 -25.29
CA VAL A 151 9.96 37.32 -26.42
C VAL A 151 8.94 38.31 -25.82
N PRO A 152 8.88 39.58 -26.29
CA PRO A 152 7.93 40.56 -25.78
C PRO A 152 6.51 40.22 -26.25
N GLN A 153 5.58 40.11 -25.31
CA GLN A 153 4.14 40.18 -25.58
C GLN A 153 3.74 41.61 -25.94
N PRO A 154 3.05 41.86 -27.08
CA PRO A 154 2.34 43.10 -27.32
C PRO A 154 1.03 43.17 -26.50
N PRO A 155 0.53 44.39 -26.20
CA PRO A 155 -0.52 44.61 -25.21
C PRO A 155 -1.94 44.48 -25.76
N ALA A 156 -2.82 43.99 -24.87
CA ALA A 156 -4.24 44.25 -24.69
C ALA A 156 -5.13 44.63 -25.89
N GLU A 157 -6.19 43.85 -26.11
CA GLU A 157 -7.46 44.39 -26.59
C GLU A 157 -8.64 43.76 -25.84
N GLU A 158 -9.41 44.64 -25.20
CA GLU A 158 -10.63 44.42 -24.43
C GLU A 158 -11.83 44.09 -25.33
N ALA A 159 -12.64 43.11 -24.93
CA ALA A 159 -14.12 43.13 -24.94
C ALA A 159 -14.60 41.76 -24.40
N SER A 160 -15.25 41.68 -23.24
CA SER A 160 -16.72 41.76 -23.04
C SER A 160 -17.45 40.71 -23.90
N VAL A 161 -18.25 39.76 -23.38
CA VAL A 161 -19.58 39.95 -22.76
C VAL A 161 -20.08 38.61 -22.14
N ALA A 162 -20.87 38.72 -21.04
CA ALA A 162 -21.91 37.82 -20.48
C ALA A 162 -21.50 36.43 -19.92
N LYS A 163 -21.75 36.09 -18.64
CA LYS A 163 -22.99 36.04 -17.81
C LYS A 163 -23.92 34.87 -18.17
N ALA A 164 -23.85 33.79 -17.38
CA ALA A 164 -24.95 32.87 -17.02
C ALA A 164 -24.47 32.00 -15.83
N GLU A 165 -24.85 32.35 -14.61
CA GLU A 165 -25.96 31.75 -13.84
C GLU A 165 -25.53 30.55 -12.99
N ALA A 166 -25.17 30.89 -11.75
CA ALA A 166 -25.16 29.98 -10.62
C ALA A 166 -26.61 29.62 -10.25
N SER A 167 -26.89 28.33 -10.05
CA SER A 167 -28.15 27.85 -9.51
C SER A 167 -27.96 27.40 -8.07
N ASP A 168 -28.63 28.15 -7.19
CA ASP A 168 -28.96 27.88 -5.80
C ASP A 168 -29.54 26.48 -5.57
N GLY A 169 -28.91 25.71 -4.67
CA GLY A 169 -29.45 24.50 -4.06
C GLY A 169 -29.81 24.74 -2.60
N LYS A 170 -31.01 25.28 -2.40
CA LYS A 170 -31.64 25.73 -1.15
C LYS A 170 -31.76 24.62 -0.09
N ALA A 171 -31.28 24.91 1.13
CA ALA A 171 -31.64 24.19 2.35
C ALA A 171 -33.08 24.53 2.78
N GLY A 172 -33.80 23.54 3.30
CA GLY A 172 -35.13 23.70 3.91
C GLY A 172 -35.45 22.52 4.85
N PRO A 173 -35.94 22.77 6.09
CA PRO A 173 -36.01 21.78 7.17
C PRO A 173 -37.39 21.13 7.30
N THR A 174 -37.45 19.92 7.83
CA THR A 174 -38.67 19.38 8.47
C THR A 174 -38.32 18.53 9.69
N ALA A 175 -38.54 19.11 10.86
CA ALA A 175 -38.76 18.40 12.10
C ALA A 175 -40.18 17.79 12.09
N GLY A 176 -40.32 16.54 12.50
CA GLY A 176 -41.59 15.84 12.56
C GLY A 176 -41.59 14.67 13.54
N LYS A 177 -41.95 14.99 14.79
CA LYS A 177 -42.71 14.19 15.77
C LYS A 177 -42.31 12.73 16.08
N ALA A 178 -41.95 12.57 17.36
CA ALA A 178 -42.13 11.37 18.15
C ALA A 178 -43.59 10.88 18.19
N SER A 179 -43.76 9.55 18.30
CA SER A 179 -44.89 8.89 18.96
C SER A 179 -44.56 7.39 19.18
N PRO A 180 -45.32 6.63 19.99
CA PRO A 180 -44.80 5.85 21.11
C PRO A 180 -44.84 4.34 20.86
N GLY A 181 -44.31 3.60 21.85
CA GLY A 181 -44.16 2.16 21.83
C GLY A 181 -45.41 1.36 21.48
N ALA A 182 -45.15 0.29 20.72
CA ALA A 182 -45.94 -0.93 20.74
C ALA A 182 -44.93 -2.08 20.85
N GLU A 183 -44.89 -2.68 22.04
CA GLU A 183 -44.20 -3.90 22.36
C GLU A 183 -44.83 -5.04 21.56
N VAL A 184 -44.16 -5.46 20.48
CA VAL A 184 -44.54 -6.65 19.73
C VAL A 184 -43.90 -7.85 20.43
N PRO A 185 -44.68 -8.88 20.84
CA PRO A 185 -44.13 -10.07 21.46
C PRO A 185 -43.19 -10.76 20.49
N SER A 186 -41.97 -11.04 20.96
CA SER A 186 -40.99 -11.84 20.22
C SER A 186 -41.62 -13.20 19.86
N PRO A 187 -41.70 -13.58 18.56
CA PRO A 187 -42.01 -14.95 18.22
C PRO A 187 -40.89 -15.84 18.74
N GLU A 188 -41.27 -16.91 19.44
CA GLU A 188 -40.36 -17.96 19.90
C GLU A 188 -39.45 -18.40 18.73
N PRO A 189 -38.13 -18.56 18.97
CA PRO A 189 -37.26 -19.09 17.95
C PRO A 189 -37.75 -20.49 17.54
N PRO A 190 -37.95 -20.75 16.23
CA PRO A 190 -38.30 -22.09 15.78
C PRO A 190 -37.24 -23.09 16.25
N PRO A 191 -37.64 -24.33 16.57
CA PRO A 191 -36.73 -25.35 17.08
C PRO A 191 -35.55 -25.50 16.13
N SER A 192 -34.35 -25.31 16.69
CA SER A 192 -33.03 -25.51 16.09
C SER A 192 -33.08 -26.56 14.97
N ALA A 193 -33.26 -26.06 13.75
CA ALA A 193 -33.10 -26.83 12.55
C ALA A 193 -31.60 -27.11 12.43
N ARG A 194 -31.20 -28.25 13.00
CA ARG A 194 -30.00 -29.03 12.72
C ARG A 194 -28.81 -28.17 12.32
N GLU A 195 -27.92 -27.97 13.28
CA GLU A 195 -26.53 -27.59 13.08
C GLU A 195 -25.88 -28.58 12.09
N GLN A 196 -26.10 -28.34 10.80
CA GLN A 196 -25.41 -28.99 9.72
C GLN A 196 -23.98 -28.46 9.81
N LYS A 197 -23.13 -29.27 10.47
CA LYS A 197 -21.69 -29.07 10.54
C LYS A 197 -21.20 -28.68 9.15
N ALA A 198 -20.85 -27.40 8.97
CA ALA A 198 -20.36 -26.89 7.71
C ALA A 198 -19.22 -27.81 7.23
N PRO A 199 -19.18 -28.19 5.94
CA PRO A 199 -18.15 -29.08 5.45
C PRO A 199 -16.78 -28.51 5.82
N GLU A 200 -16.06 -29.22 6.68
CA GLU A 200 -14.75 -28.77 7.14
C GLU A 200 -13.81 -28.71 5.93
N LEU A 201 -13.27 -27.51 5.65
CA LEU A 201 -12.31 -27.33 4.57
C LEU A 201 -11.17 -28.36 4.73
N PRO A 202 -10.87 -29.15 3.67
CA PRO A 202 -9.82 -30.16 3.71
C PRO A 202 -8.51 -29.56 4.25
N ALA A 203 -7.86 -30.26 5.18
CA ALA A 203 -6.65 -29.76 5.86
C ALA A 203 -5.55 -29.34 4.87
N THR A 204 -5.44 -30.04 3.74
CA THR A 204 -4.50 -29.70 2.66
C THR A 204 -4.78 -28.33 2.05
N LEU A 205 -6.05 -28.02 1.74
CA LEU A 205 -6.45 -26.75 1.15
C LEU A 205 -6.17 -25.59 2.11
N ARG A 206 -6.46 -25.78 3.40
CA ARG A 206 -6.14 -24.82 4.46
C ARG A 206 -4.64 -24.52 4.55
N ARG A 207 -3.80 -25.57 4.56
CA ARG A 207 -2.33 -25.42 4.60
C ARG A 207 -1.78 -24.76 3.33
N ALA A 208 -2.37 -25.03 2.16
CA ALA A 208 -2.00 -24.35 0.92
C ALA A 208 -2.36 -22.86 0.96
N ALA A 209 -3.54 -22.51 1.48
CA ALA A 209 -3.94 -21.12 1.70
C ALA A 209 -3.00 -20.40 2.68
N GLU A 210 -2.68 -21.02 3.82
CA GLU A 210 -1.70 -20.49 4.79
C GLU A 210 -0.32 -20.25 4.14
N ALA A 211 0.16 -21.19 3.32
CA ALA A 211 1.42 -21.03 2.59
C ALA A 211 1.36 -19.85 1.60
N TYR A 212 0.26 -19.73 0.85
CA TYR A 212 0.03 -18.62 -0.09
C TYR A 212 0.04 -17.27 0.63
N PHE A 213 -0.74 -17.12 1.71
CA PHE A 213 -0.81 -15.87 2.47
C PHE A 213 0.49 -15.54 3.23
N ALA A 214 1.31 -16.55 3.53
CA ALA A 214 2.67 -16.37 4.04
C ALA A 214 3.72 -16.02 2.96
N GLY A 215 3.31 -15.83 1.70
CA GLY A 215 4.22 -15.53 0.58
C GLY A 215 5.05 -16.73 0.08
N ARG A 216 4.77 -17.94 0.58
CA ARG A 216 5.44 -19.20 0.21
C ARG A 216 4.71 -19.86 -0.96
N TYR A 217 4.69 -19.17 -2.10
CA TYR A 217 3.91 -19.58 -3.27
C TYR A 217 4.29 -20.95 -3.84
N GLN A 218 5.58 -21.29 -3.85
CA GLN A 218 6.05 -22.60 -4.33
C GLN A 218 5.51 -23.73 -3.44
N GLU A 219 5.58 -23.56 -2.11
CA GLU A 219 5.04 -24.54 -1.17
C GLU A 219 3.52 -24.71 -1.31
N ALA A 220 2.79 -23.62 -1.57
CA ALA A 220 1.36 -23.69 -1.87
C ALA A 220 1.10 -24.58 -3.10
N LEU A 221 1.88 -24.41 -4.18
CA LEU A 221 1.77 -25.24 -5.39
C LEU A 221 2.13 -26.71 -5.11
N ASP A 222 3.21 -26.97 -4.37
CA ASP A 222 3.63 -28.34 -4.05
C ASP A 222 2.53 -29.09 -3.28
N ARG A 223 1.89 -28.43 -2.31
CA ARG A 223 0.77 -29.00 -1.54
C ARG A 223 -0.46 -29.31 -2.41
N LEU A 224 -0.72 -28.51 -3.44
CA LEU A 224 -1.87 -28.68 -4.32
C LEU A 224 -1.61 -29.71 -5.43
N SER A 225 -0.38 -29.81 -5.92
CA SER A 225 -0.01 -30.65 -7.08
C SER A 225 -0.30 -32.16 -6.92
N GLY A 226 -0.26 -32.67 -5.69
CA GLY A 226 -0.48 -34.09 -5.37
C GLY A 226 -1.88 -34.45 -4.87
N THR A 227 -2.79 -33.47 -4.73
CA THR A 227 -4.06 -33.69 -4.03
C THR A 227 -5.23 -33.63 -5.00
N ARG A 228 -6.03 -34.70 -5.05
CA ARG A 228 -7.35 -34.68 -5.69
C ARG A 228 -8.39 -34.36 -4.63
N PHE A 229 -9.27 -33.42 -4.96
CA PHE A 229 -10.40 -33.06 -4.12
C PHE A 229 -11.65 -33.65 -4.76
N GLU A 230 -12.34 -34.52 -4.02
CA GLU A 230 -13.61 -35.13 -4.45
C GLU A 230 -14.74 -34.10 -4.46
N ASP A 231 -14.66 -33.12 -3.56
CA ASP A 231 -15.60 -32.01 -3.48
C ASP A 231 -15.28 -30.94 -4.54
N GLY A 232 -16.26 -30.62 -5.38
CA GLY A 232 -16.11 -29.67 -6.49
C GLY A 232 -15.76 -28.26 -6.01
N ALA A 233 -16.31 -27.83 -4.88
CA ALA A 233 -16.01 -26.51 -4.30
C ALA A 233 -14.56 -26.45 -3.78
N ALA A 234 -14.10 -27.48 -3.05
CA ALA A 234 -12.71 -27.59 -2.63
C ALA A 234 -11.75 -27.67 -3.82
N ALA A 235 -12.12 -28.39 -4.89
CA ALA A 235 -11.35 -28.43 -6.13
C ALA A 235 -11.27 -27.05 -6.80
N ALA A 236 -12.37 -26.29 -6.87
CA ALA A 236 -12.38 -24.94 -7.41
C ALA A 236 -11.50 -23.99 -6.58
N GLN A 237 -11.62 -24.03 -5.25
CA GLN A 237 -10.80 -23.24 -4.34
C GLN A 237 -9.31 -23.58 -4.48
N ALA A 238 -8.96 -24.86 -4.63
CA ALA A 238 -7.59 -25.30 -4.90
C ALA A 238 -7.05 -24.68 -6.20
N ARG A 239 -7.84 -24.71 -7.28
CA ARG A 239 -7.46 -24.07 -8.55
C ARG A 239 -7.34 -22.55 -8.46
N LEU A 240 -8.15 -21.91 -7.61
CA LEU A 240 -8.01 -20.48 -7.32
C LEU A 240 -6.64 -20.17 -6.68
N PHE A 241 -6.26 -20.92 -5.65
CA PHE A 241 -4.96 -20.72 -4.98
C PHE A 241 -3.77 -21.08 -5.89
N GLU A 242 -3.89 -22.12 -6.72
CA GLU A 242 -2.90 -22.48 -7.73
C GLU A 242 -2.70 -21.34 -8.74
N ALA A 243 -3.79 -20.76 -9.24
CA ALA A 243 -3.75 -19.61 -10.14
C ALA A 243 -3.07 -18.40 -9.50
N ALA A 244 -3.44 -18.09 -8.26
CA ALA A 244 -2.90 -16.95 -7.53
C ALA A 244 -1.41 -17.12 -7.21
N ALA A 245 -0.98 -18.32 -6.80
CA ALA A 245 0.42 -18.62 -6.51
C ALA A 245 1.30 -18.50 -7.76
N HIS A 246 0.86 -19.07 -8.89
CA HIS A 246 1.57 -18.90 -10.16
C HIS A 246 1.64 -17.43 -10.59
N TYR A 247 0.56 -16.67 -10.45
CA TYR A 247 0.58 -15.25 -10.79
C TYR A 247 1.56 -14.45 -9.93
N ALA A 248 1.61 -14.74 -8.62
CA ALA A 248 2.55 -14.10 -7.71
C ALA A 248 4.02 -14.46 -8.04
N LEU A 249 4.29 -15.72 -8.40
CA LEU A 249 5.62 -16.12 -8.88
C LEU A 249 6.02 -15.41 -10.17
N HIS A 250 5.11 -15.27 -11.14
CA HIS A 250 5.34 -14.50 -12.35
C HIS A 250 5.73 -13.04 -12.05
N ARG A 251 5.00 -12.38 -11.14
CA ARG A 251 5.33 -11.01 -10.73
C ARG A 251 6.72 -10.90 -10.11
N ARG A 252 7.14 -11.88 -9.32
CA ARG A 252 8.48 -11.91 -8.69
C ARG A 252 9.60 -12.18 -9.69
N ALA A 253 9.38 -13.08 -10.64
CA ALA A 253 10.36 -13.42 -11.69
C ALA A 253 10.57 -12.26 -12.68
N GLY A 254 9.54 -11.42 -12.89
CA GLY A 254 9.55 -10.33 -13.86
C GLY A 254 9.12 -10.78 -15.27
N SER A 255 9.34 -9.92 -16.26
CA SER A 255 8.80 -10.07 -17.62
C SER A 255 9.34 -11.27 -18.42
N GLY A 256 10.40 -11.94 -17.95
CA GLY A 256 11.05 -13.03 -18.67
C GLY A 256 10.37 -14.39 -18.52
N GLU A 257 9.65 -14.64 -17.42
CA GLU A 257 9.15 -15.98 -17.10
C GLU A 257 7.65 -16.10 -17.35
N THR A 258 7.30 -16.35 -18.61
CA THR A 258 5.92 -16.45 -19.10
C THR A 258 5.23 -17.75 -18.70
N ALA A 259 5.98 -18.77 -18.30
CA ALA A 259 5.45 -20.07 -17.91
C ALA A 259 4.49 -19.98 -16.72
N HIS A 260 4.85 -19.21 -15.69
CA HIS A 260 3.98 -18.97 -14.53
C HIS A 260 2.72 -18.20 -14.88
N LEU A 261 2.79 -17.20 -15.77
CA LEU A 261 1.61 -16.49 -16.24
C LEU A 261 0.65 -17.41 -17.02
N ALA A 262 1.21 -18.28 -17.88
CA ALA A 262 0.43 -19.27 -18.62
C ALA A 262 -0.25 -20.27 -17.68
N ALA A 263 0.48 -20.78 -16.68
CA ALA A 263 -0.04 -21.68 -15.66
C ALA A 263 -1.14 -21.02 -14.82
N ALA A 264 -0.96 -19.75 -14.42
CA ALA A 264 -1.97 -18.97 -13.70
C ALA A 264 -3.29 -18.87 -14.48
N ARG A 265 -3.22 -18.55 -15.77
CA ARG A 265 -4.40 -18.48 -16.66
C ARG A 265 -5.08 -19.84 -16.83
N LYS A 266 -4.30 -20.92 -16.94
CA LYS A 266 -4.83 -22.28 -17.05
C LYS A 266 -5.58 -22.69 -15.77
N ALA A 267 -4.99 -22.45 -14.60
CA ALA A 267 -5.63 -22.74 -13.32
C ALA A 267 -6.88 -21.88 -13.09
N ALA A 268 -6.86 -20.60 -13.46
CA ALA A 268 -8.04 -19.73 -13.38
C ALA A 268 -9.21 -20.23 -14.24
N ARG A 269 -8.93 -20.68 -15.47
CA ARG A 269 -9.94 -21.33 -16.33
C ARG A 269 -10.51 -22.60 -15.70
N ALA A 270 -9.63 -23.47 -15.19
CA ALA A 270 -10.06 -24.71 -14.54
C ALA A 270 -10.93 -24.44 -13.32
N CYS A 271 -10.59 -23.41 -12.53
CA CYS A 271 -11.40 -22.95 -11.41
C CYS A 271 -12.82 -22.56 -11.85
N ARG A 272 -12.94 -21.74 -12.90
CA ARG A 272 -14.24 -21.29 -13.44
C ARG A 272 -15.07 -22.42 -14.05
N GLN A 273 -14.43 -23.45 -14.61
CA GLN A 273 -15.12 -24.64 -15.11
C GLN A 273 -15.70 -25.49 -13.98
N LEU A 274 -15.05 -25.54 -12.83
CA LEU A 274 -15.52 -26.25 -11.65
C LEU A 274 -16.62 -25.48 -10.92
N ASP A 275 -16.45 -24.16 -10.77
CA ASP A 275 -17.42 -23.28 -10.14
C ASP A 275 -17.48 -21.91 -10.87
N PRO A 276 -18.47 -21.71 -11.76
CA PRO A 276 -18.69 -20.45 -12.45
C PRO A 276 -19.16 -19.30 -11.54
N SER A 277 -19.61 -19.60 -10.32
CA SER A 277 -20.07 -18.59 -9.36
C SER A 277 -18.94 -18.10 -8.45
N LEU A 278 -17.84 -18.85 -8.34
CA LEU A 278 -16.70 -18.48 -7.51
C LEU A 278 -16.09 -17.14 -7.96
N ALA A 279 -16.03 -16.20 -7.03
CA ALA A 279 -15.40 -14.89 -7.17
C ALA A 279 -14.30 -14.72 -6.11
N PRO A 280 -13.05 -14.41 -6.49
CA PRO A 280 -11.99 -14.18 -5.51
C PRO A 280 -12.27 -12.91 -4.70
N ASP A 281 -12.03 -12.95 -3.39
CA ASP A 281 -12.22 -11.80 -2.51
C ASP A 281 -11.21 -10.67 -2.82
N PRO A 282 -11.66 -9.45 -3.16
CA PRO A 282 -10.78 -8.33 -3.46
C PRO A 282 -9.90 -7.88 -2.28
N ALA A 283 -10.26 -8.23 -1.04
CA ALA A 283 -9.42 -7.98 0.12
C ALA A 283 -8.25 -8.98 0.24
N ALA A 284 -8.39 -10.19 -0.32
CA ALA A 284 -7.40 -11.27 -0.24
C ALA A 284 -6.46 -11.33 -1.45
N PHE A 285 -6.87 -10.78 -2.60
CA PHE A 285 -6.13 -10.88 -3.85
C PHE A 285 -5.88 -9.51 -4.50
N SER A 286 -4.71 -9.36 -5.12
CA SER A 286 -4.33 -8.08 -5.77
C SER A 286 -5.27 -7.73 -6.94
N PRO A 287 -5.53 -6.44 -7.20
CA PRO A 287 -6.37 -6.01 -8.33
C PRO A 287 -5.94 -6.61 -9.68
N ALA A 288 -4.63 -6.69 -9.92
CA ALA A 288 -4.09 -7.25 -11.17
C ALA A 288 -4.37 -8.76 -11.33
N PHE A 289 -4.40 -9.52 -10.23
CA PHE A 289 -4.83 -10.91 -10.26
C PHE A 289 -6.34 -11.03 -10.54
N LEU A 290 -7.16 -10.17 -9.92
CA LEU A 290 -8.61 -10.16 -10.16
C LEU A 290 -8.94 -9.88 -11.63
N GLU A 291 -8.21 -8.97 -12.28
CA GLU A 291 -8.32 -8.72 -13.73
C GLU A 291 -7.98 -9.97 -14.54
N LEU A 292 -6.87 -10.66 -14.21
CA LEU A 292 -6.49 -11.91 -14.87
C LEU A 292 -7.55 -12.99 -14.70
N PHE A 293 -8.10 -13.14 -13.49
CA PHE A 293 -9.12 -14.14 -13.20
C PHE A 293 -10.42 -13.87 -13.95
N ARG A 294 -10.85 -12.60 -14.02
CA ARG A 294 -12.00 -12.17 -14.83
C ARG A 294 -11.77 -12.41 -16.32
N ALA A 295 -10.58 -12.10 -16.84
CA ALA A 295 -10.23 -12.34 -18.22
C ALA A 295 -10.17 -13.84 -18.59
N ALA A 296 -9.88 -14.72 -17.63
CA ALA A 296 -9.86 -16.15 -17.85
C ALA A 296 -11.26 -16.78 -18.03
N GLY A 297 -12.33 -16.08 -17.61
CA GLY A 297 -13.71 -16.55 -17.78
C GLY A 297 -14.41 -16.08 -19.05
N ARG A 298 -13.73 -15.32 -19.91
CA ARG A 298 -14.26 -14.83 -21.20
C ARG A 298 -13.84 -15.72 -22.36
#